data_AF-A0A0L8BZ89-F1
#
_entry.id   AF-A0A0L8BZ89-F1
#
_cell.length_a   1.000
_cell.length_b   1.000
_cell.length_c   1.000
_cell.angle_alpha   90.00
_cell.angle_beta   90.00
_cell.angle_gamma   90.00
#
_symmetry.space_group_name_H-M   'P 1'
#
loop_
_entity.id
_entity.type
_entity.pdbx_description
1 polymer ?
#
loop_
_entity_poly.entity_id
_entity_poly.type
_entity_poly.pdbx_seq_one_letter_code
_entity_poly.pdbx_strand_id
1 'polypeptide(L)' 'MDRRADKLEENILTLFKQACRQGRLDVAEHLLRALEASSEKGSRAGLSGGREALINAYRTVAKLR' A
#
# COMPACT_ATOMS: atom_id res chain seq x y z
N MET A 1 10.23 14.70 6.96
CA MET A 1 9.27 14.21 5.95
C MET A 1 10.06 13.64 4.79
N ASP A 2 10.21 12.32 4.76
CA ASP A 2 10.99 11.64 3.72
C ASP A 2 10.13 11.55 2.45
N ARG A 3 10.13 12.62 1.66
CA ARG A 3 9.30 12.78 0.44
C ARG A 3 9.46 11.64 -0.58
N ARG A 4 10.50 10.82 -0.45
CA ARG A 4 10.75 9.66 -1.31
C ARG A 4 9.92 8.45 -0.87
N ALA A 5 9.71 8.28 0.43
CA ALA A 5 8.83 7.24 0.98
C ALA A 5 7.37 7.51 0.57
N ASP A 6 6.91 8.75 0.71
CA ASP A 6 5.54 9.15 0.34
C ASP A 6 5.26 8.88 -1.15
N LYS A 7 6.23 9.18 -2.02
CA LYS A 7 6.10 8.98 -3.47
C LYS A 7 6.17 7.51 -3.89
N LEU A 8 6.92 6.68 -3.16
CA LEU A 8 6.96 5.24 -3.39
C LEU A 8 5.63 4.59 -3.00
N GLU A 9 5.06 5.01 -1.86
CA GLU A 9 3.77 4.52 -1.35
C GLU A 9 2.62 4.82 -2.34
N GLU A 10 2.58 6.05 -2.86
CA GLU A 10 1.58 6.47 -3.85
C GLU A 10 1.69 5.68 -5.17
N ASN A 11 2.91 5.39 -5.62
CA ASN A 11 3.15 4.56 -6.80
C ASN A 11 2.68 3.12 -6.58
N ILE A 12 2.98 2.51 -5.44
CA ILE A 12 2.56 1.13 -5.12
C ILE A 12 1.04 1.07 -5.04
N LEU A 13 0.38 2.05 -4.42
CA LEU A 13 -1.09 2.12 -4.38
C LEU A 13 -1.72 2.25 -5.78
N THR A 14 -1.10 3.02 -6.66
CA THR A 14 -1.57 3.16 -8.05
C THR A 14 -1.48 1.84 -8.81
N LEU A 15 -0.35 1.14 -8.69
CA LEU A 15 -0.15 -0.17 -9.29
C LEU A 15 -1.09 -1.22 -8.70
N PHE A 16 -1.34 -1.17 -7.39
CA PHE A 16 -2.28 -2.07 -6.72
C PHE A 16 -3.69 -1.91 -7.27
N LYS A 17 -4.20 -0.66 -7.37
CA LYS A 17 -5.52 -0.39 -7.96
C LYS A 17 -5.61 -0.88 -9.40
N GLN A 18 -4.55 -0.72 -10.19
CA GLN A 18 -4.49 -1.21 -11.56
C GLN A 18 -4.51 -2.75 -11.62
N ALA A 19 -3.75 -3.43 -10.77
CA ALA A 19 -3.73 -4.89 -10.68
C ALA A 19 -5.11 -5.45 -10.31
N CYS A 20 -5.80 -4.82 -9.36
CA CYS A 20 -7.18 -5.16 -9.00
C CYS A 20 -8.14 -5.00 -10.19
N ARG A 21 -8.06 -3.88 -10.93
CA ARG A 21 -8.90 -3.64 -12.12
C ARG A 21 -8.63 -4.63 -13.25
N GLN A 22 -7.41 -5.15 -13.35
CA GLN A 22 -7.03 -6.17 -14.33
C GLN A 22 -7.34 -7.60 -13.89
N GLY A 23 -7.90 -7.80 -12.69
CA GLY A 23 -8.13 -9.14 -12.12
C GLY A 23 -6.84 -9.89 -11.74
N ARG A 24 -5.71 -9.20 -11.71
CA ARG A 24 -4.39 -9.79 -11.40
C ARG A 24 -4.15 -9.78 -9.88
N LEU A 25 -4.90 -10.62 -9.18
CA LEU A 25 -4.88 -10.69 -7.72
C LEU A 25 -3.50 -11.08 -7.16
N ASP A 26 -2.74 -11.93 -7.84
CA ASP A 26 -1.39 -12.34 -7.42
C ASP A 26 -0.44 -11.13 -7.33
N VAL A 27 -0.56 -10.21 -8.29
CA VAL A 27 0.24 -8.97 -8.33
C VAL A 27 -0.24 -7.99 -7.27
N ALA A 28 -1.55 -7.88 -7.07
CA ALA A 28 -2.12 -7.05 -6.02
C ALA A 28 -1.65 -7.49 -4.63
N GLU A 29 -1.65 -8.80 -4.37
CA GLU A 29 -1.17 -9.38 -3.10
C GLU A 29 0.34 -9.13 -2.89
N HIS A 30 1.15 -9.25 -3.95
CA HIS A 30 2.57 -8.96 -3.86
C HIS A 30 2.86 -7.49 -3.55
N LEU A 31 2.11 -6.58 -4.18
CA LEU A 31 2.22 -5.13 -3.93
C LEU A 31 1.78 -4.77 -2.50
N LEU A 32 0.75 -5.44 -1.97
CA LEU A 32 0.28 -5.25 -0.60
C LEU A 32 1.35 -5.67 0.42
N ARG A 33 1.93 -6.86 0.24
CA ARG A 33 3.00 -7.37 1.11
C ARG A 33 4.25 -6.48 1.10
N ALA A 34 4.59 -5.90 -0.05
CA ALA A 34 5.69 -4.93 -0.16
C ALA A 34 5.40 -3.65 0.65
N LEU A 35 4.15 -3.17 0.62
CA LEU A 35 3.67 -2.04 1.41
C LEU A 35 3.76 -2.34 2.92
N GLU A 36 3.27 -3.49 3.36
CA GLU A 36 3.33 -3.94 4.77
C GLU A 36 4.77 -4.01 5.28
N ALA A 37 5.66 -4.65 4.52
CA ALA A 37 7.08 -4.75 4.87
C ALA A 37 7.78 -3.37 4.96
N SER A 38 7.38 -2.42 4.12
CA SER A 38 7.90 -1.05 4.18
C SER A 38 7.39 -0.27 5.40
N SER A 39 6.13 -0.49 5.78
CA SER A 39 5.50 0.14 6.96
C SER A 39 6.04 -0.42 8.28
N GLU A 40 6.24 -1.74 8.39
CA GLU A 40 6.85 -2.35 9.59
C GLU A 40 8.27 -1.84 9.84
N LYS A 41 9.03 -1.65 8.75
CA LYS A 41 10.40 -1.10 8.83
C LYS A 41 10.42 0.36 9.30
N GLY A 42 9.35 1.12 9.02
CA GLY A 42 9.16 2.50 9.50
C GLY A 42 8.64 2.60 10.94
N SER A 43 8.03 1.54 11.50
CA SER A 43 7.46 1.57 12.85
C SER A 43 8.51 1.61 13.97
N ARG A 44 9.74 1.14 13.68
CA ARG A 44 10.89 1.33 14.57
C ARG A 44 11.46 2.76 14.54
N ALA A 45 10.94 3.60 13.64
CA ALA A 45 11.33 4.98 13.43
C ALA A 45 10.10 5.89 13.21
N GLY A 46 9.05 5.79 14.03
CA GLY A 46 8.07 6.88 14.25
C GLY A 46 7.45 7.59 13.04
N LEU A 47 7.26 6.93 11.89
CA LEU A 47 6.69 7.57 10.69
C LEU A 47 5.27 7.06 10.41
N SER A 48 4.30 7.97 10.54
CA SER A 48 2.85 7.73 10.52
C SER A 48 2.25 7.39 9.15
N GLY A 49 3.03 7.45 8.05
CA GLY A 49 2.53 7.36 6.66
C GLY A 49 1.98 5.99 6.27
N GLY A 50 2.74 4.92 6.47
CA GLY A 50 2.37 3.57 6.00
C GLY A 50 1.08 3.01 6.63
N ARG A 51 0.70 3.50 7.80
CA ARG A 51 -0.56 3.12 8.47
C ARG A 51 -1.78 3.65 7.71
N GLU A 52 -1.68 4.81 7.05
CA GLU A 52 -2.78 5.44 6.35
C GLU A 52 -3.07 4.78 4.98
N ALA A 53 -2.02 4.36 4.26
CA ALA A 53 -2.17 3.55 3.05
C ALA A 53 -2.80 2.18 3.34
N LEU A 54 -2.41 1.52 4.42
CA LEU A 54 -3.00 0.24 4.82
C LEU A 54 -4.50 0.38 5.10
N ILE A 55 -4.91 1.43 5.83
CA ILE A 55 -6.32 1.71 6.11
C ILE A 55 -7.10 1.96 4.80
N ASN A 56 -6.53 2.72 3.86
CA ASN A 56 -7.18 3.00 2.58
C ASN A 56 -7.29 1.76 1.67
N ALA A 57 -6.27 0.88 1.67
CA ALA A 57 -6.30 -0.38 0.95
C ALA A 57 -7.41 -1.30 1.48
N TYR A 58 -7.49 -1.46 2.81
CA TYR A 58 -8.53 -2.29 3.45
C TYR A 58 -9.94 -1.78 3.14
N ARG A 59 -10.13 -0.45 3.16
CA ARG A 59 -11.41 0.19 2.83
C ARG A 59 -11.82 0.00 1.37
N THR A 60 -10.86 -0.11 0.47
CA THR A 60 -11.11 -0.33 -0.96
C THR A 60 -11.59 -1.77 -1.20
N VAL A 61 -10.95 -2.76 -0.57
CA VAL A 61 -11.36 -4.17 -0.64
C VAL A 61 -12.75 -4.38 -0.03
N ALA A 62 -13.04 -3.75 1.11
CA ALA A 62 -14.34 -3.84 1.76
C ALA A 62 -15.51 -3.26 0.93
N LYS A 63 -15.22 -2.31 0.03
CA LYS A 63 -16.23 -1.70 -0.87
C LYS A 63 -16.45 -2.47 -2.17
N LEU A 64 -15.59 -3.43 -2.49
CA LEU A 64 -15.69 -4.28 -3.68
C LEU A 64 -16.45 -5.59 -3.42
N ARG A 65 -16.97 -5.77 -2.21
CA ARG A 65 -17.85 -6.87 -1.80
C ARG A 65 -19.32 -6.52 -1.93
#